data_AF-A0A931SYP8-F1
#
_entry.id   AF-A0A931SYP8-F1
#
_cell.length_a   1.000
_cell.length_b   1.000
_cell.length_c   1.000
_cell.angle_alpha   90.00
_cell.angle_beta   90.00
_cell.angle_gamma   90.00
#
_symmetry.space_group_name_H-M   'P 1'
#
loop_
_entity.id
_entity.type
_entity.pdbx_description
1 polymer ?
#
loop_
_entity_poly.entity_id
_entity_poly.type
_entity_poly.pdbx_seq_one_letter_code
_entity_poly.pdbx_strand_id
1 'polypeptide(L)'
;MPQVVTVLSQFLLYLPNVFVAAIIALVGFAFAKLSHDVVLASIHGVSADTAQAIASVTRWAVVVFVVLAVLNQLGVATDLIRILFTGFVAMLAIAGGIAFGLGGQGAAKDVLEDLRKKLG
;
A
#
# COMPACT_ATOMS: atom_id res chain seq x y z
N MET A 1 -20.56 3.41 42.50
CA MET A 1 -20.72 3.96 41.13
C MET A 1 -19.41 4.45 40.45
N PRO A 2 -18.20 3.91 40.72
CA PRO A 2 -16.99 4.34 39.98
C PRO A 2 -16.86 3.72 38.59
N GLN A 3 -17.47 2.55 38.35
CA GLN A 3 -17.35 1.84 37.06
C GLN A 3 -17.96 2.62 35.88
N VAL A 4 -19.04 3.38 36.11
CA VAL A 4 -19.67 4.19 35.06
C VAL A 4 -18.76 5.34 34.62
N VAL A 5 -18.02 5.93 35.57
CA VAL A 5 -17.05 7.02 35.30
C VAL A 5 -15.85 6.48 34.51
N THR A 6 -15.36 5.29 34.84
CA THR A 6 -14.26 4.64 34.09
C THR A 6 -14.65 4.36 32.64
N VAL A 7 -15.81 3.76 32.41
CA VAL A 7 -16.29 3.44 31.04
C VAL A 7 -16.46 4.74 30.22
N LEU A 8 -17.08 5.78 30.81
CA LEU A 8 -17.26 7.07 30.13
C LEU A 8 -15.93 7.75 29.78
N SER A 9 -14.92 7.66 30.67
CA SER A 9 -13.59 8.20 30.40
C SER A 9 -12.87 7.49 29.25
N GLN A 10 -13.02 6.17 29.12
CA GLN A 10 -12.44 5.40 28.02
C GLN A 10 -13.09 5.75 26.67
N PHE A 11 -14.41 5.97 26.65
CA PHE A 11 -15.12 6.42 25.45
C PHE A 11 -14.64 7.80 24.97
N LEU A 12 -14.43 8.74 25.90
CA LEU A 12 -13.94 10.08 25.56
C LEU A 12 -12.52 10.05 24.98
N LEU A 13 -11.66 9.14 25.47
CA LEU A 13 -10.30 8.95 24.94
C LEU A 13 -10.27 8.26 23.57
N TYR A 14 -11.34 7.55 23.19
CA TYR A 14 -11.45 6.92 21.87
C TYR A 14 -11.95 7.89 20.78
N LEU A 15 -12.69 8.93 21.17
CA LEU A 15 -13.28 9.89 20.23
C LEU A 15 -12.25 10.59 19.31
N PRO A 16 -11.05 11.00 19.79
CA PRO A 16 -10.00 11.52 18.92
C PRO A 16 -9.57 10.53 17.83
N ASN A 17 -9.45 9.24 18.17
CA ASN A 17 -9.05 8.20 17.20
C ASN A 17 -10.11 8.02 16.12
N VAL A 18 -11.40 8.02 16.49
CA VAL A 18 -12.50 7.95 15.53
C VAL A 18 -12.48 9.15 14.58
N PHE A 19 -12.25 10.35 15.11
CA PHE A 19 -12.16 11.56 14.31
C PHE A 19 -10.99 11.50 13.29
N VAL A 20 -9.81 11.08 13.74
CA VAL A 20 -8.65 10.89 12.85
C VAL A 20 -8.93 9.81 11.81
N ALA A 21 -9.55 8.69 12.19
CA ALA A 21 -9.92 7.62 11.28
C ALA A 21 -10.91 8.11 10.19
N ALA A 22 -11.87 8.97 10.55
CA ALA A 22 -12.81 9.57 9.60
C ALA A 22 -12.08 10.49 8.59
N ILE A 23 -11.11 11.28 9.05
CA ILE A 23 -10.28 12.12 8.16
C ILE A 23 -9.48 11.25 7.20
N ILE A 24 -8.81 10.20 7.72
CA ILE A 24 -8.04 9.26 6.90
C ILE A 24 -8.93 8.61 5.85
N ALA A 25 -10.14 8.17 6.22
CA ALA A 25 -11.08 7.60 5.28
C ALA A 25 -11.44 8.59 4.17
N LEU A 26 -11.83 9.81 4.54
CA LEU A 26 -12.25 10.84 3.57
C LEU A 26 -11.12 11.17 2.59
N VAL A 27 -9.94 11.50 3.11
CA VAL A 27 -8.76 11.83 2.30
C VAL A 27 -8.31 10.61 1.47
N GLY A 28 -8.31 9.43 2.08
CA GLY A 28 -7.87 8.20 1.45
C GLY A 28 -8.76 7.77 0.28
N PHE A 29 -10.09 7.86 0.42
CA PHE A 29 -11.00 7.55 -0.69
C PHE A 29 -10.91 8.59 -1.82
N ALA A 30 -10.73 9.87 -1.49
CA ALA A 30 -10.46 10.90 -2.48
C ALA A 30 -9.14 10.61 -3.23
N PHE A 31 -8.10 10.24 -2.49
CA PHE A 31 -6.80 9.86 -3.06
C PHE A 31 -6.91 8.62 -3.96
N ALA A 32 -7.68 7.60 -3.56
CA ALA A 32 -7.91 6.41 -4.39
C ALA A 32 -8.56 6.76 -5.74
N LYS A 33 -9.53 7.68 -5.73
CA LYS A 33 -10.15 8.19 -6.96
C LYS A 33 -9.15 8.98 -7.79
N LEU A 34 -8.37 9.86 -7.17
CA LEU A 34 -7.34 10.62 -7.87
C LEU A 34 -6.30 9.69 -8.53
N SER A 35 -5.83 8.66 -7.82
CA SER A 35 -4.90 7.68 -8.38
C SER A 35 -5.49 6.92 -9.56
N HIS A 36 -6.77 6.55 -9.49
CA HIS A 36 -7.49 5.95 -10.62
C HIS A 36 -7.46 6.88 -11.84
N ASP A 37 -7.87 8.14 -11.67
CA ASP A 37 -8.02 9.10 -12.77
C ASP A 37 -6.66 9.45 -13.38
N VAL A 38 -5.62 9.59 -12.56
CA VAL A 38 -4.24 9.79 -13.00
C VAL A 38 -3.74 8.59 -13.81
N VAL A 39 -3.94 7.37 -13.33
CA VAL A 39 -3.50 6.16 -14.05
C VAL A 39 -4.27 6.00 -15.37
N LEU A 40 -5.59 6.22 -15.36
CA LEU A 40 -6.41 6.13 -16.56
C LEU A 40 -5.97 7.16 -17.62
N ALA A 41 -5.64 8.39 -17.22
CA ALA A 41 -5.16 9.43 -18.11
C ALA A 41 -3.71 9.22 -18.58
N SER A 42 -2.90 8.44 -17.85
CA SER A 42 -1.49 8.21 -18.18
C SER A 42 -1.28 7.03 -19.15
N ILE A 43 -2.21 6.08 -19.17
CA ILE A 43 -2.12 4.88 -20.00
C ILE A 43 -2.56 5.21 -21.43
N HIS A 44 -1.64 5.00 -22.37
CA HIS A 44 -1.88 5.11 -23.81
C HIS A 44 -1.41 3.85 -24.53
N GLY A 45 -1.98 3.56 -25.71
CA GLY A 45 -1.55 2.44 -26.55
C GLY A 45 -2.11 1.06 -26.17
N VAL A 46 -3.12 1.01 -25.30
CA VAL A 46 -3.89 -0.21 -24.97
C VAL A 46 -5.38 0.02 -25.23
N SER A 47 -6.18 -1.06 -25.25
CA SER A 47 -7.63 -0.95 -25.37
C SER A 47 -8.23 -0.22 -24.16
N ALA A 48 -9.35 0.47 -24.36
CA ALA A 48 -10.06 1.20 -23.32
C ALA A 48 -10.40 0.29 -22.12
N ASP A 49 -10.85 -0.94 -22.38
CA ASP A 49 -11.15 -1.92 -21.33
C ASP A 49 -9.93 -2.29 -20.48
N THR A 50 -8.76 -2.42 -21.12
CA THR A 50 -7.51 -2.75 -20.43
C THR A 50 -7.05 -1.56 -19.57
N ALA A 51 -7.11 -0.34 -20.10
CA ALA A 51 -6.78 0.87 -19.34
C ALA A 51 -7.70 1.01 -18.11
N GLN A 52 -9.00 0.77 -18.30
CA GLN A 52 -10.00 0.81 -17.24
C GLN A 52 -9.74 -0.26 -16.17
N ALA A 53 -9.36 -1.47 -16.57
CA ALA A 53 -9.01 -2.54 -15.64
C ALA A 53 -7.79 -2.18 -14.79
N ILE A 54 -6.72 -1.65 -15.40
CA ILE A 54 -5.50 -1.25 -14.68
C ILE A 54 -5.78 -0.09 -13.72
N ALA A 55 -6.53 0.93 -14.15
CA ALA A 55 -6.94 2.03 -13.28
C ALA A 55 -7.80 1.54 -12.11
N SER A 56 -8.71 0.59 -12.36
CA SER A 56 -9.57 -0.01 -11.33
C SER A 56 -8.77 -0.81 -10.31
N VAL A 57 -7.79 -1.61 -10.77
CA VAL A 57 -6.87 -2.34 -9.88
C VAL A 57 -6.07 -1.36 -9.01
N THR A 58 -5.59 -0.27 -9.59
CA THR A 58 -4.89 0.79 -8.85
C THR A 58 -5.78 1.38 -7.75
N ARG A 59 -7.02 1.74 -8.09
CA ARG A 59 -7.99 2.26 -7.10
C ARG A 59 -8.18 1.29 -5.95
N TRP A 60 -8.42 0.02 -6.26
CA TRP A 60 -8.67 -1.01 -5.26
C TRP A 60 -7.46 -1.26 -4.37
N ALA A 61 -6.25 -1.22 -4.92
CA ALA A 61 -5.03 -1.30 -4.13
C ALA A 61 -4.99 -0.17 -3.09
N VAL A 62 -5.22 1.09 -3.50
CA VAL A 62 -5.23 2.23 -2.57
C VAL A 62 -6.35 2.08 -1.52
N VAL A 63 -7.56 1.69 -1.93
CA VAL A 63 -8.70 1.48 -1.01
C VAL A 63 -8.35 0.47 0.08
N VAL A 64 -7.71 -0.65 -0.26
CA VAL A 64 -7.29 -1.66 0.72
C VAL A 64 -6.38 -1.04 1.77
N PHE A 65 -5.38 -0.25 1.37
CA PHE A 65 -4.48 0.42 2.32
C PHE A 65 -5.21 1.44 3.19
N VAL A 66 -6.15 2.20 2.63
CA VAL A 66 -6.96 3.17 3.38
C VAL A 66 -7.78 2.45 4.44
N VAL A 67 -8.44 1.35 4.09
CA VAL A 67 -9.23 0.54 5.05
C VAL A 67 -8.34 0.00 6.16
N LEU A 68 -7.16 -0.56 5.84
CA LEU A 68 -6.23 -1.05 6.85
C LEU A 68 -5.74 0.06 7.79
N ALA A 69 -5.45 1.25 7.25
CA ALA A 69 -5.03 2.40 8.05
C ALA A 69 -6.15 2.88 8.99
N VAL A 70 -7.39 2.95 8.50
CA VAL A 70 -8.58 3.31 9.29
C VAL A 70 -8.79 2.31 10.42
N LEU A 71 -8.76 1.00 10.13
CA LEU A 71 -8.94 -0.04 11.14
C LEU A 71 -7.84 -0.01 12.21
N ASN A 72 -6.59 0.24 11.81
CA ASN A 72 -5.48 0.42 12.73
C ASN A 72 -5.68 1.66 13.64
N GLN A 73 -6.10 2.80 13.07
CA GLN A 73 -6.38 4.02 13.84
C GLN A 73 -7.53 3.81 14.83
N LEU A 74 -8.54 3.02 14.46
CA LEU A 74 -9.63 2.61 15.34
C LEU A 74 -9.20 1.59 16.40
N GLY A 75 -7.94 1.14 16.42
CA GLY A 75 -7.45 0.16 17.40
C GLY A 75 -8.02 -1.25 17.19
N VAL A 76 -8.61 -1.53 16.03
CA VAL A 76 -9.24 -2.82 15.74
C VAL A 76 -8.16 -3.80 15.30
N ALA A 77 -7.90 -4.83 16.11
CA ALA A 77 -6.94 -5.89 15.80
C ALA A 77 -5.58 -5.36 15.28
N THR A 78 -5.06 -4.30 15.89
CA THR A 78 -3.87 -3.57 15.44
C THR A 78 -2.67 -4.47 15.18
N ASP A 79 -2.41 -5.46 16.03
CA ASP A 79 -1.30 -6.39 15.84
C ASP A 79 -1.50 -7.28 14.61
N LEU A 80 -2.72 -7.80 14.40
CA LEU A 80 -3.06 -8.58 13.21
C LEU A 80 -2.87 -7.74 11.94
N ILE A 81 -3.35 -6.49 11.93
CA ILE A 81 -3.19 -5.58 10.79
C ILE A 81 -1.71 -5.31 10.53
N ARG A 82 -0.92 -5.04 11.58
CA ARG A 82 0.52 -4.81 11.46
C ARG A 82 1.23 -6.04 10.88
N ILE A 83 0.88 -7.25 11.32
CA ILE A 83 1.43 -8.51 10.80
C ILE A 83 1.05 -8.69 9.33
N LEU A 84 -0.22 -8.52 8.96
CA LEU A 84 -0.68 -8.64 7.57
C LEU A 84 0.02 -7.64 6.65
N PHE A 85 0.13 -6.38 7.08
CA PHE A 85 0.83 -5.33 6.32
C PHE A 85 2.30 -5.67 6.15
N THR A 86 2.98 -6.05 7.23
CA THR A 86 4.41 -6.43 7.21
C THR A 86 4.64 -7.64 6.29
N GLY A 87 3.79 -8.67 6.39
CA GLY A 87 3.86 -9.85 5.55
C GLY A 87 3.62 -9.56 4.07
N PHE A 88 2.65 -8.70 3.76
CA PHE A 88 2.37 -8.26 2.39
C PHE A 88 3.55 -7.49 1.79
N VAL A 89 4.10 -6.52 2.54
CA VAL A 89 5.27 -5.75 2.09
C VAL A 89 6.49 -6.65 1.92
N ALA A 90 6.72 -7.59 2.84
CA ALA A 90 7.79 -8.56 2.73
C ALA A 90 7.65 -9.45 1.48
N MET A 91 6.43 -9.93 1.20
CA MET A 91 6.14 -10.69 -0.02
C MET A 91 6.49 -9.88 -1.28
N LEU A 92 6.04 -8.63 -1.38
CA LEU A 92 6.33 -7.78 -2.53
C LEU A 92 7.83 -7.47 -2.65
N ALA A 93 8.51 -7.20 -1.54
CA ALA A 93 9.94 -6.95 -1.53
C ALA A 93 10.73 -8.17 -2.01
N ILE A 94 10.36 -9.38 -1.57
CA ILE A 94 10.99 -10.63 -2.00
C ILE A 94 10.70 -10.91 -3.46
N ALA A 95 9.43 -10.86 -3.88
CA ALA A 95 9.02 -11.11 -5.26
C ALA A 95 9.68 -10.12 -6.22
N GLY A 96 9.67 -8.83 -5.88
CA GLY A 96 10.34 -7.78 -6.63
C GLY A 96 11.85 -7.99 -6.66
N GLY A 97 12.49 -8.22 -5.51
CA GLY A 97 13.92 -8.48 -5.42
C GLY A 97 14.38 -9.66 -6.27
N ILE A 98 13.61 -10.75 -6.29
CA ILE A 98 13.87 -11.91 -7.15
C ILE A 98 13.67 -11.55 -8.63
N ALA A 99 12.57 -10.87 -8.97
CA ALA A 99 12.29 -10.47 -10.35
C ALA A 99 13.38 -9.56 -10.93
N PHE A 100 13.86 -8.58 -10.16
CA PHE A 100 14.98 -7.72 -10.55
C PHE A 100 16.32 -8.46 -10.54
N GLY A 101 16.57 -9.32 -9.54
CA GLY A 101 17.80 -10.09 -9.44
C GLY A 101 17.98 -11.08 -10.60
N LEU A 102 16.94 -11.84 -10.93
CA LEU A 102 16.95 -12.77 -12.06
C LEU A 102 16.83 -12.03 -13.41
N GLY A 103 15.98 -11.00 -13.49
CA GLY A 103 15.82 -10.20 -14.72
C GLY A 103 17.05 -9.39 -15.10
N GLY A 104 17.84 -8.94 -14.11
CA GLY A 104 19.08 -8.19 -14.31
C GLY A 104 20.33 -9.06 -14.46
N GLN A 105 20.22 -10.38 -14.33
CA GLN A 105 21.36 -11.30 -14.38
C GLN A 105 22.16 -11.17 -15.70
N GLY A 106 21.47 -10.96 -16.82
CA GLY A 106 22.12 -10.74 -18.12
C GLY A 106 22.97 -9.48 -18.14
N ALA A 107 22.38 -8.33 -17.77
CA ALA A 107 23.09 -7.06 -17.71
C ALA A 107 24.28 -7.10 -16.73
N ALA A 108 24.10 -7.78 -15.59
CA ALA A 108 25.19 -7.98 -14.63
C ALA A 108 26.33 -8.82 -15.23
N LYS A 109 26.01 -9.85 -16.02
CA LYS A 109 27.00 -10.68 -16.72
C LYS A 109 27.78 -9.87 -17.74
N ASP A 110 27.11 -9.07 -18.56
CA ASP A 110 27.74 -8.24 -19.60
C ASP A 110 28.73 -7.23 -18.98
N VAL A 111 28.32 -6.55 -17.91
CA VAL A 111 29.20 -5.62 -17.17
C VAL A 111 30.42 -6.34 -16.60
N LEU A 112 30.26 -7.54 -16.07
CA LEU A 112 31.35 -8.32 -15.49
C LEU A 112 32.35 -8.80 -16.57
N GLU A 113 31.84 -9.21 -17.73
CA GLU A 113 32.67 -9.60 -18.88
C GLU A 113 33.48 -8.43 -19.43
N ASP A 114 32.89 -7.24 -19.53
CA ASP A 114 33.59 -6.04 -20.00
C ASP A 114 34.68 -5.57 -19.03
N LEU A 115 34.43 -5.65 -17.71
CA LEU A 115 35.45 -5.39 -16.70
C LEU A 115 36.60 -6.39 -16.79
N ARG A 116 36.29 -7.68 -17.00
CA ARG A 116 37.31 -8.72 -17.16
C ARG A 116 38.19 -8.48 -18.38
N LYS A 117 37.63 -8.02 -19.51
CA LYS A 117 38.38 -7.67 -20.74
C LYS A 117 39.23 -6.41 -20.60
N LYS A 118 38.89 -5.50 -19.67
CA LYS A 118 39.66 -4.26 -19.43
C LYS A 118 40.78 -4.43 -18.41
N LEU A 119 40.66 -5.42 -17.52
CA LEU A 119 41.61 -5.68 -16.44
C LEU A 119 42.59 -6.82 -16.73
N GLY A 120 42.32 -7.64 -17.75
CA GLY A 120 43.26 -8.61 -18.32
C GLY A 120 43.75 -8.16 -19.67
#